data_AF-A0A2S9FNZ6-F1
#
_entry.id   AF-A0A2S9FNZ6-F1
#
_cell.length_a   1.000
_cell.length_b   1.000
_cell.length_c   1.000
_cell.angle_alpha   90.00
_cell.angle_beta   90.00
_cell.angle_gamma   90.00
#
_symmetry.space_group_name_H-M   'P 1'
#
loop_
_entity.id
_entity.type
_entity.pdbx_description
1 polymer ?
#
loop_
_entity_poly.entity_id
_entity_poly.type
_entity_poly.pdbx_seq_one_letter_code
_entity_poly.pdbx_strand_id
1 'polypeptide(L)'
;AAKIGTVYANYETLKTRREGMALLDFDDLLLHTAAAIENDAAVAQEFRDRYRCFVVDEYQDVTPLQQRVLDAWLGGRDDLTVVGDANQTIYSFTGASPRYLLDFSRRFPEAAVVRL
;
A
#
# COMPACT_ATOMS: atom_id res chain seq x y z
N ALA A 1 6.83 0.69 -26.38
CA ALA A 1 5.91 -0.14 -25.58
C ALA A 1 6.28 -1.62 -25.60
N ALA A 2 6.19 -2.32 -26.75
CA ALA A 2 6.43 -3.78 -26.82
C ALA A 2 7.76 -4.26 -26.22
N LYS A 3 8.88 -3.59 -26.54
CA LYS A 3 10.21 -3.94 -25.99
C LYS A 3 10.28 -3.83 -24.47
N ILE A 4 9.65 -2.82 -23.87
CA ILE A 4 9.61 -2.63 -22.40
C ILE A 4 8.81 -3.78 -21.76
N GLY A 5 7.65 -4.11 -22.32
CA GLY A 5 6.83 -5.23 -21.83
C GLY A 5 7.58 -6.57 -21.89
N THR A 6 8.34 -6.83 -22.97
CA THR A 6 9.17 -8.03 -23.08
C THR A 6 10.29 -8.07 -22.03
N VAL A 7 10.99 -6.94 -21.80
CA VAL A 7 12.04 -6.87 -20.77
C VAL A 7 11.45 -7.10 -19.38
N TYR A 8 10.32 -6.47 -19.08
CA TYR A 8 9.61 -6.64 -17.81
C TYR A 8 9.19 -8.09 -17.58
N ALA A 9 8.55 -8.74 -18.56
CA ALA A 9 8.17 -10.15 -18.44
C ALA A 9 9.37 -11.09 -18.21
N ASN A 10 10.50 -10.82 -18.88
CA ASN A 10 11.73 -11.58 -18.67
C ASN A 10 12.32 -11.34 -17.27
N TYR A 11 12.27 -10.11 -16.76
CA TYR A 11 12.68 -9.76 -15.40
C TYR A 11 11.84 -10.51 -14.36
N GLU A 12 10.51 -10.50 -14.48
CA GLU A 12 9.61 -11.27 -13.61
C GLU A 12 9.88 -12.78 -13.67
N THR A 13 10.15 -13.30 -14.87
CA THR A 13 10.54 -14.71 -15.02
C THR A 13 11.88 -15.01 -14.33
N LEU A 14 12.85 -14.10 -14.39
CA LEU A 14 14.15 -14.28 -13.72
C LEU A 14 14.01 -14.34 -12.20
N LYS A 15 13.10 -13.56 -11.61
CA LYS A 15 12.81 -13.59 -10.16
C LYS A 15 12.32 -14.97 -9.67
N THR A 16 11.71 -15.77 -10.55
CA THR A 16 11.06 -17.04 -10.21
C THR A 16 11.78 -18.28 -10.75
N ARG A 17 12.90 -18.11 -11.48
CA ARG A 17 13.62 -19.21 -12.15
C ARG A 17 14.48 -20.11 -11.26
N ARG A 18 14.85 -19.67 -10.06
CA ARG A 18 15.67 -20.49 -9.14
C ARG A 18 14.77 -21.47 -8.40
N GLU A 19 15.01 -22.77 -8.61
CA GLU A 19 14.30 -23.82 -7.88
C GLU A 19 14.44 -23.62 -6.36
N GLY A 20 13.31 -23.53 -5.68
CA GLY A 20 13.24 -23.37 -4.23
C GLY A 20 13.51 -21.95 -3.69
N MET A 21 13.70 -20.93 -4.53
CA MET A 21 13.95 -19.56 -4.09
C MET A 21 13.34 -18.51 -5.01
N ALA A 22 12.33 -17.80 -4.53
CA ALA A 22 11.83 -16.58 -5.16
C ALA A 22 12.69 -15.38 -4.76
N LEU A 23 13.04 -14.53 -5.72
CA LEU A 23 13.65 -13.23 -5.47
C LEU A 23 12.53 -12.18 -5.42
N LEU A 24 12.56 -11.31 -4.41
CA LEU A 24 11.60 -10.23 -4.25
C LEU A 24 12.32 -8.90 -4.36
N ASP A 25 11.82 -8.02 -5.21
CA ASP A 25 12.16 -6.60 -5.19
C ASP A 25 11.24 -5.82 -4.22
N PHE A 26 11.42 -4.50 -4.13
CA PHE A 26 10.69 -3.68 -3.16
C PHE A 26 9.18 -3.63 -3.43
N ASP A 27 8.76 -3.64 -4.70
CA ASP A 27 7.33 -3.63 -5.05
C ASP A 27 6.70 -5.00 -4.79
N ASP A 28 7.46 -6.08 -5.02
CA ASP A 28 7.03 -7.44 -4.71
C ASP A 28 6.71 -7.62 -3.22
N LEU A 29 7.50 -7.03 -2.32
CA LEU A 29 7.24 -7.10 -0.88
C LEU A 29 5.84 -6.57 -0.53
N LEU A 30 5.44 -5.44 -1.12
CA LEU A 30 4.13 -4.86 -0.90
C LEU A 30 3.03 -5.66 -1.59
N LEU A 31 3.26 -6.08 -2.84
CA LEU A 31 2.30 -6.89 -3.61
C LEU A 31 1.98 -8.22 -2.91
N HIS A 32 3.01 -8.94 -2.48
CA HIS A 32 2.83 -10.21 -1.78
C HIS A 32 2.21 -10.03 -0.39
N THR A 33 2.55 -8.94 0.32
CA THR A 33 1.92 -8.62 1.61
C THR A 33 0.42 -8.37 1.42
N ALA A 34 0.03 -7.52 0.47
CA ALA A 34 -1.37 -7.28 0.17
C ALA A 34 -2.07 -8.59 -0.25
N ALA A 35 -1.46 -9.36 -1.15
CA ALA A 35 -2.04 -10.61 -1.63
C ALA A 35 -2.20 -11.66 -0.53
N ALA A 36 -1.27 -11.78 0.43
CA ALA A 36 -1.38 -12.72 1.53
C ALA A 36 -2.60 -12.40 2.42
N ILE A 37 -2.82 -11.12 2.73
CA ILE A 37 -3.93 -10.68 3.58
C ILE A 37 -5.26 -10.68 2.83
N GLU A 38 -5.26 -10.38 1.54
CA GLU A 38 -6.49 -10.38 0.73
C GLU A 38 -6.99 -11.80 0.42
N ASN A 39 -6.08 -12.76 0.24
CA ASN A 39 -6.43 -14.10 -0.24
C ASN A 39 -6.44 -15.18 0.86
N ASP A 40 -5.89 -14.93 2.04
CA ASP A 40 -5.89 -15.86 3.16
C ASP A 40 -6.58 -15.24 4.39
N ALA A 41 -7.77 -15.74 4.71
CA ALA A 41 -8.57 -15.25 5.83
C ALA A 41 -7.89 -15.46 7.19
N ALA A 42 -7.09 -16.52 7.36
CA ALA A 42 -6.38 -16.78 8.61
C ALA A 42 -5.26 -15.77 8.82
N VAL A 43 -4.49 -15.47 7.75
CA VAL A 43 -3.46 -14.41 7.78
C VAL A 43 -4.10 -13.05 8.05
N ALA A 44 -5.21 -12.76 7.37
CA ALA A 44 -5.94 -11.51 7.56
C ALA A 44 -6.42 -11.34 9.01
N GLN A 45 -6.98 -12.40 9.59
CA GLN A 45 -7.47 -12.40 10.96
C GLN A 45 -6.32 -12.24 11.95
N GLU A 46 -5.24 -13.00 11.82
CA GLU A 46 -4.06 -12.86 12.69
C GLU A 46 -3.52 -11.42 12.67
N PHE A 47 -3.41 -10.83 11.48
CA PHE A 47 -2.89 -9.48 11.33
C PHE A 47 -3.84 -8.45 11.96
N ARG A 48 -5.14 -8.53 11.67
CA ARG A 48 -6.15 -7.58 12.15
C ARG A 48 -6.40 -7.69 13.66
N ASP A 49 -6.26 -8.89 14.23
CA ASP A 49 -6.38 -9.13 15.67
C ASP A 49 -5.17 -8.55 16.43
N ARG A 50 -3.97 -8.67 15.84
CA ARG A 50 -2.73 -8.14 16.40
C ARG A 50 -2.64 -6.61 16.30
N TYR A 51 -2.96 -6.05 15.14
CA TYR A 51 -2.86 -4.62 14.86
C TYR A 51 -4.25 -4.01 14.74
N ARG A 52 -4.65 -3.28 15.79
CA ARG A 52 -5.99 -2.69 15.91
C ARG A 52 -6.08 -1.29 15.34
N CYS A 53 -5.10 -0.45 15.62
CA CYS A 53 -5.06 0.94 15.18
C CYS A 53 -3.84 1.18 14.30
N PHE A 54 -4.01 1.95 13.23
CA PHE A 54 -2.95 2.34 12.33
C PHE A 54 -2.69 3.84 12.41
N VAL A 55 -1.41 4.21 12.37
CA VAL A 55 -0.98 5.59 12.19
C VAL A 55 -0.06 5.63 10.98
N VAL A 56 -0.38 6.50 10.02
CA VAL A 56 0.42 6.66 8.80
C VAL A 56 0.87 8.10 8.69
N ASP A 57 2.18 8.29 8.75
CA ASP A 57 2.83 9.58 8.53
C ASP A 57 3.10 9.81 7.05
N GLU A 58 3.35 11.06 6.66
CA GLU A 58 3.64 11.48 5.28
C GLU A 58 2.61 10.96 4.24
N TYR A 59 1.33 11.00 4.62
CA TYR A 59 0.25 10.38 3.85
C TYR A 59 0.04 11.00 2.45
N GLN A 60 0.56 12.20 2.21
CA GLN A 60 0.57 12.83 0.89
C GLN A 60 1.43 12.06 -0.13
N ASP A 61 2.44 11.32 0.32
CA ASP A 61 3.40 10.62 -0.54
C ASP A 61 3.10 9.11 -0.68
N VAL A 62 1.90 8.68 -0.27
CA VAL A 62 1.46 7.28 -0.41
C VAL A 62 1.20 6.93 -1.88
N THR A 63 1.77 5.80 -2.31
CA THR A 63 1.50 5.20 -3.63
C THR A 63 0.23 4.34 -3.61
N PRO A 64 -0.39 4.06 -4.78
CA PRO A 64 -1.55 3.16 -4.84
C PRO A 64 -1.31 1.77 -4.26
N LEU A 65 -0.09 1.24 -4.38
CA LEU A 65 0.27 -0.06 -3.84
C LEU A 65 0.38 -0.03 -2.31
N GLN A 66 0.96 1.02 -1.73
CA GLN A 66 0.98 1.23 -0.28
C GLN A 66 -0.43 1.41 0.28
N GLN A 67 -1.28 2.17 -0.42
CA GLN A 67 -2.69 2.32 -0.04
C GLN A 67 -3.41 0.96 -0.04
N ARG A 68 -3.18 0.11 -1.05
CA ARG A 68 -3.78 -1.23 -1.11
C ARG A 68 -3.37 -2.10 0.08
N VAL A 69 -2.10 -2.07 0.47
CA VAL A 69 -1.63 -2.77 1.68
C VAL A 69 -2.34 -2.28 2.93
N LEU A 70 -2.46 -0.95 3.09
CA LEU A 70 -3.18 -0.35 4.22
C LEU A 70 -4.66 -0.75 4.24
N ASP A 71 -5.32 -0.77 3.07
CA ASP A 71 -6.73 -1.17 2.94
C ASP A 71 -6.93 -2.64 3.33
N ALA A 72 -6.01 -3.52 2.91
CA ALA A 72 -6.00 -4.92 3.30
C ALA A 72 -5.81 -5.10 4.82
N TRP A 73 -4.92 -4.32 5.44
CA TRP A 73 -4.69 -4.31 6.89
C TRP A 73 -5.89 -3.80 7.69
N LEU A 74 -6.58 -2.78 7.19
CA LEU A 74 -7.77 -2.24 7.86
C LEU A 74 -8.93 -3.22 7.80
N GLY A 75 -9.12 -3.90 6.67
CA GLY A 75 -10.19 -4.89 6.51
C GLY A 75 -11.60 -4.31 6.68
N GLY A 76 -11.79 -3.04 6.33
CA GLY A 76 -13.07 -2.33 6.49
C GLY A 76 -13.23 -1.57 7.82
N ARG A 77 -12.27 -1.68 8.73
CA ARG A 77 -12.20 -0.83 9.94
C ARG A 77 -11.80 0.60 9.59
N ASP A 78 -12.10 1.50 10.50
CA ASP A 78 -11.78 2.94 10.45
C ASP A 78 -10.83 3.37 11.59
N ASP A 79 -10.21 2.42 12.28
CA ASP A 79 -9.16 2.63 13.28
C ASP A 79 -7.84 3.13 12.65
N LEU A 80 -7.88 4.30 12.01
CA LEU A 80 -6.81 4.89 11.22
C LEU A 80 -6.62 6.36 11.56
N THR A 81 -5.39 6.76 11.84
CA THR A 81 -4.96 8.15 11.87
C THR A 81 -3.95 8.39 10.76
N VAL A 82 -4.13 9.44 9.97
CA VAL A 82 -3.17 9.85 8.93
C VAL A 82 -2.67 11.26 9.20
N VAL A 83 -1.40 11.50 8.91
CA VAL A 83 -0.74 12.80 9.04
C VAL A 83 -0.06 13.12 7.72
N GLY A 84 -0.11 14.39 7.30
CA GLY A 84 0.56 14.83 6.09
C GLY A 84 0.23 16.26 5.69
N ASP A 85 0.99 16.80 4.75
CA ASP A 85 0.79 18.11 4.14
C ASP A 85 0.78 17.98 2.62
N ALA A 86 -0.36 18.28 1.98
CA ALA A 86 -0.51 18.16 0.54
C ALA A 86 0.47 19.07 -0.24
N ASN A 87 0.93 20.18 0.33
CA ASN A 87 1.92 21.06 -0.31
C ASN A 87 3.34 20.46 -0.29
N GLN A 88 3.57 19.41 0.50
CA GLN A 88 4.86 18.71 0.61
C GLN A 88 4.92 17.42 -0.21
N THR A 89 3.99 17.24 -1.15
CA THR A 89 4.00 16.09 -2.06
C THR A 89 5.17 16.19 -3.04
N ILE A 90 6.20 15.38 -2.83
CA ILE A 90 7.42 15.41 -3.66
C ILE A 90 7.74 14.07 -4.34
N TYR A 91 7.04 12.98 -3.98
CA TYR A 91 7.28 11.64 -4.54
C TYR A 91 6.33 11.26 -5.70
N SER A 92 5.69 12.23 -6.36
CA SER A 92 4.80 11.93 -7.49
C SER A 92 5.50 11.21 -8.66
N PHE A 93 6.81 11.41 -8.81
CA PHE A 93 7.63 10.72 -9.81
C PHE A 93 7.78 9.21 -9.56
N THR A 94 7.56 8.74 -8.34
CA THR A 94 7.50 7.30 -7.99
C THR A 94 6.06 6.78 -7.89
N GLY A 95 5.08 7.58 -8.30
CA GLY A 95 3.66 7.20 -8.32
C GLY A 95 2.87 7.57 -7.06
N ALA A 96 3.43 8.36 -6.15
CA ALA A 96 2.68 8.88 -5.01
C ALA A 96 1.53 9.80 -5.44
N SER A 97 0.46 9.86 -4.63
CA SER A 97 -0.67 10.74 -4.88
C SER A 97 -1.21 11.40 -3.61
N PRO A 98 -1.26 12.75 -3.54
CA PRO A 98 -1.82 13.45 -2.39
C PRO A 98 -3.35 13.32 -2.32
N ARG A 99 -3.97 12.76 -3.36
CA ARG A 99 -5.41 12.52 -3.40
C ARG A 99 -5.87 11.66 -2.23
N TYR A 100 -5.05 10.73 -1.75
CA TYR A 100 -5.40 9.91 -0.58
C TYR A 100 -5.58 10.75 0.68
N LEU A 101 -4.71 11.74 0.90
CA LEU A 101 -4.84 12.70 1.99
C LEU A 101 -6.00 13.67 1.75
N LEU A 102 -6.12 14.25 0.55
CA LEU A 102 -7.13 15.26 0.23
C LEU A 102 -8.57 14.70 0.25
N ASP A 103 -8.76 13.45 -0.17
CA ASP A 103 -10.06 12.76 -0.17
C ASP A 103 -10.32 11.99 1.13
N PHE A 104 -9.46 12.10 2.16
CA PHE A 104 -9.54 11.26 3.35
C PHE A 104 -10.90 11.37 4.06
N SER A 105 -11.39 12.59 4.31
CA SER A 105 -12.69 12.83 4.94
C SER A 105 -13.88 12.40 4.08
N ARG A 106 -13.71 12.31 2.76
CA ARG A 106 -14.73 11.74 1.87
C ARG A 106 -14.80 10.23 2.01
N ARG A 107 -13.67 9.58 2.27
CA ARG A 107 -13.56 8.13 2.47
C ARG A 107 -13.94 7.71 3.89
N PHE A 108 -13.61 8.52 4.89
CA PHE A 108 -13.94 8.32 6.30
C PHE A 108 -14.75 9.54 6.80
N PRO A 109 -16.08 9.57 6.59
CA PRO A 109 -16.91 10.73 6.90
C PRO A 109 -16.91 11.14 8.38
N GLU A 110 -16.70 10.17 9.27
CA GLU A 110 -16.67 10.37 10.72
C GLU A 110 -15.27 10.75 11.25
N ALA A 111 -14.28 10.90 10.36
CA ALA A 111 -12.92 11.24 10.77
C ALA A 111 -12.85 12.66 11.37
N ALA A 112 -12.21 12.77 12.53
CA ALA A 112 -11.85 14.07 13.10
C ALA A 112 -10.70 14.70 12.29
N VAL A 113 -10.89 15.96 11.87
CA VAL A 113 -9.88 16.72 11.12
C VAL A 113 -9.30 17.82 12.01
N VAL A 114 -7.99 17.77 12.23
CA VAL A 114 -7.23 18.79 12.95
C VAL A 114 -6.27 19.47 11.97
N ARG A 115 -6.23 20.80 11.99
CA ARG A 115 -5.25 21.61 11.23
C ARG A 115 -4.31 22.27 12.23
N LEU A 116 -3.01 22.11 11.99
CA LEU A 116 -1.94 22.67 12.80
C LEU A 116 -1.45 23.99 12.23
#